data_AF-A0A6V8ESL4-F1
#
_entry.id   AF-A0A6V8ESL4-F1
#
_cell.length_a   1.000
_cell.length_b   1.000
_cell.length_c   1.000
_cell.angle_alpha   90.00
_cell.angle_beta   90.00
_cell.angle_gamma   90.00
#
_symmetry.space_group_name_H-M   'P 1'
#
loop_
_entity.id
_entity.type
_entity.pdbx_description
1 polymer ?
#
loop_
_entity_poly.entity_id
_entity_poly.type
_entity_poly.pdbx_seq_one_letter_code
_entity_poly.pdbx_strand_id
1 'polypeptide(L)'
;MPKTFDRAPELPKMRRRIGRDTTELMITTLALMGTAGLVGVMIRASVFDITSQEEYDFIKYFFMASTAVLWLVVVRLELTAKKKAEQLYDTQMKEYEILRTKWLEIATMKLERDAQNSMSPNVMVTPKAVDNRMVEIQTEPVDEKGSDEEN
;
A
#
# COMPACT_ATOMS: atom_id res chain seq x y z
N MET A 1 12.05 -6.26 23.55
CA MET A 1 10.65 -6.18 23.12
C MET A 1 10.61 -5.67 21.68
N PRO A 2 9.77 -6.21 20.79
CA PRO A 2 9.67 -5.71 19.43
C PRO A 2 9.16 -4.26 19.45
N LYS A 3 9.79 -3.37 18.66
CA LYS A 3 9.47 -1.92 18.56
C LYS A 3 8.15 -1.61 17.83
N THR A 4 7.24 -2.58 17.71
CA THR A 4 6.07 -2.50 16.80
C THR A 4 4.85 -1.79 17.41
N PHE A 5 4.87 -1.44 18.70
CA PHE A 5 3.71 -0.86 19.40
C PHE A 5 3.93 0.58 19.89
N ASP A 6 5.03 1.23 19.50
CA ASP A 6 5.31 2.62 19.93
C ASP A 6 4.47 3.66 19.15
N ARG A 7 3.83 3.26 18.04
CA ARG A 7 2.97 4.13 17.23
C ARG A 7 1.57 3.54 17.12
N ALA A 8 0.56 4.40 17.18
CA ALA A 8 -0.82 4.00 16.94
C ALA A 8 -0.95 3.36 15.55
N PRO A 9 -1.75 2.28 15.41
CA PRO A 9 -1.98 1.65 14.13
C PRO A 9 -2.61 2.63 13.14
N GLU A 10 -2.21 2.55 11.87
CA GLU A 10 -2.72 3.43 10.81
C GLU A 10 -4.05 2.90 10.27
N LEU A 11 -5.00 3.82 10.01
CA LEU A 11 -6.31 3.47 9.46
C LEU A 11 -6.14 2.89 8.05
N PRO A 12 -6.69 1.70 7.75
CA PRO A 12 -6.65 1.15 6.41
C PRO A 12 -7.43 2.05 5.46
N LYS A 13 -6.78 2.45 4.36
CA LYS A 13 -7.40 3.31 3.33
C LYS A 13 -8.24 2.46 2.40
N MET A 14 -9.50 2.84 2.23
CA MET A 14 -10.39 2.19 1.27
C MET A 14 -9.83 2.38 -0.14
N ARG A 15 -9.42 1.29 -0.77
CA ARG A 15 -9.05 1.32 -2.19
C ARG A 15 -10.33 1.14 -3.00
N ARG A 16 -10.58 2.05 -3.94
CA ARG A 16 -11.76 2.00 -4.84
C ARG A 16 -11.78 0.71 -5.69
N ARG A 17 -10.63 0.06 -5.90
CA ARG A 17 -10.46 -1.23 -6.58
C ARG A 17 -9.30 -2.01 -5.93
N ILE A 18 -9.51 -3.30 -5.67
CA ILE A 18 -8.42 -4.29 -5.76
C ILE A 18 -8.13 -4.40 -7.24
N GLY A 19 -6.90 -4.10 -7.65
CA GLY A 19 -6.52 -4.16 -9.05
C GLY A 19 -6.65 -5.60 -9.55
N ARG A 20 -7.76 -5.91 -10.23
CA ARG A 20 -7.60 -6.52 -11.55
C ARG A 20 -7.07 -5.39 -12.40
N ASP A 21 -5.80 -5.50 -12.73
CA ASP A 21 -5.00 -4.38 -13.17
C ASP A 21 -5.73 -3.72 -14.36
N THR A 22 -5.87 -2.40 -14.35
CA THR A 22 -6.63 -1.68 -15.40
C THR A 22 -6.04 -2.00 -16.79
N THR A 23 -4.76 -2.36 -16.80
CA THR A 23 -3.99 -2.97 -17.89
C THR A 23 -4.55 -4.33 -18.32
N GLU A 24 -4.87 -5.27 -17.42
CA GLU A 24 -5.49 -6.56 -17.78
C GLU A 24 -6.84 -6.36 -18.46
N LEU A 25 -7.66 -5.43 -17.96
CA LEU A 25 -8.93 -5.08 -18.62
C LEU A 25 -8.66 -4.51 -20.01
N MET A 26 -7.75 -3.54 -20.14
CA MET A 26 -7.34 -2.95 -21.42
C MET A 26 -6.78 -4.00 -22.40
N ILE A 27 -5.96 -4.92 -21.91
CA ILE A 27 -5.36 -5.99 -22.72
C ILE A 27 -6.48 -6.91 -23.21
N THR A 28 -7.44 -7.29 -22.36
CA THR A 28 -8.59 -8.08 -22.83
C THR A 28 -9.45 -7.35 -23.84
N THR A 29 -9.77 -6.07 -23.65
CA THR A 29 -10.57 -5.31 -24.64
C THR A 29 -9.81 -5.08 -25.94
N LEU A 30 -8.50 -4.85 -25.88
CA LEU A 30 -7.65 -4.67 -27.06
C LEU A 30 -7.45 -6.00 -27.81
N ALA A 31 -7.31 -7.12 -27.11
CA ALA A 31 -7.30 -8.45 -27.70
C ALA A 31 -8.64 -8.80 -28.37
N LEU A 32 -9.77 -8.43 -27.74
CA LEU A 32 -11.11 -8.64 -28.30
C LEU A 32 -11.36 -7.78 -29.54
N MET A 33 -11.01 -6.49 -29.51
CA MET A 33 -11.09 -5.64 -30.69
C MET A 33 -10.13 -6.09 -31.80
N GLY A 34 -8.92 -6.54 -31.43
CA GLY A 34 -7.93 -7.06 -32.37
C GLY A 34 -8.42 -8.33 -33.07
N THR A 35 -8.96 -9.29 -32.33
CA THR A 35 -9.54 -10.51 -32.92
C THR A 35 -10.79 -10.23 -33.75
N ALA A 36 -11.66 -9.32 -33.31
CA ALA A 36 -12.81 -8.89 -34.12
C ALA A 36 -12.40 -8.19 -35.43
N GLY A 37 -11.39 -7.31 -35.38
CA GLY A 37 -10.84 -6.65 -36.56
C GLY A 37 -10.19 -7.65 -37.52
N LEU A 38 -9.41 -8.59 -37.00
CA LEU A 38 -8.73 -9.60 -37.80
C LEU A 38 -9.73 -10.54 -38.49
N VAL A 39 -10.78 -10.97 -37.79
CA VAL A 39 -11.88 -11.74 -38.40
C VAL A 39 -12.59 -10.93 -39.49
N GLY A 40 -12.87 -9.65 -39.25
CA GLY A 40 -13.46 -8.76 -40.26
C GLY A 40 -12.60 -8.63 -41.53
N VAL A 41 -11.28 -8.52 -41.38
CA VAL A 41 -10.32 -8.50 -42.50
C VAL A 41 -10.29 -9.83 -43.22
N MET A 42 -10.27 -10.96 -42.50
CA MET A 42 -10.27 -12.30 -43.11
C MET A 42 -11.54 -12.58 -43.92
N ILE A 43 -12.70 -12.10 -43.45
CA ILE A 43 -13.96 -12.16 -44.20
C ILE A 43 -13.85 -11.32 -45.48
N ARG A 44 -13.32 -10.09 -45.40
CA ARG A 44 -13.19 -9.21 -46.58
C ARG A 44 -12.17 -9.71 -47.60
N ALA A 45 -11.09 -10.33 -47.11
CA ALA A 45 -10.02 -10.91 -47.91
C ALA A 45 -10.38 -12.30 -48.46
N SER A 46 -11.61 -12.79 -48.24
CA SER A 46 -12.10 -14.09 -48.76
C SER A 46 -11.19 -15.26 -48.35
N VAL A 47 -10.55 -15.15 -47.17
CA VAL A 47 -9.76 -16.25 -46.57
C VAL A 47 -10.67 -17.40 -46.14
N PHE A 48 -11.90 -17.05 -45.77
CA PHE A 48 -12.98 -18.01 -45.60
C PHE A 48 -13.72 -18.12 -46.93
N ASP A 49 -13.79 -19.33 -47.46
CA ASP A 49 -14.49 -19.65 -48.71
C ASP A 49 -16.00 -19.67 -48.44
N ILE A 50 -16.57 -18.48 -48.24
CA ILE A 50 -18.00 -18.28 -47.94
C ILE A 50 -18.73 -18.30 -49.26
N THR A 51 -19.41 -19.41 -49.53
CA THR A 51 -20.03 -19.67 -50.84
C THR A 51 -21.51 -19.30 -50.86
N SER A 52 -22.14 -19.20 -49.69
CA SER A 52 -23.57 -18.91 -49.54
C SER A 52 -23.86 -17.79 -48.55
N GLN A 53 -25.00 -17.14 -48.75
CA GLN A 53 -25.45 -16.05 -47.88
C GLN A 53 -25.90 -16.55 -46.49
N GLU A 54 -26.37 -17.79 -46.39
CA GLU A 54 -26.67 -18.45 -45.11
C GLU A 54 -25.41 -18.67 -44.26
N GLU A 55 -24.31 -19.12 -44.86
CA GLU A 55 -23.02 -19.26 -44.17
C GLU A 55 -22.52 -17.93 -43.63
N TYR A 56 -22.64 -16.87 -44.44
CA TYR A 56 -22.28 -15.51 -44.01
C TYR A 56 -23.11 -15.04 -42.81
N ASP A 57 -24.43 -15.22 -42.88
CA ASP A 57 -25.34 -14.81 -41.80
C ASP A 57 -25.10 -15.63 -40.53
N PHE A 58 -24.89 -16.94 -40.64
CA PHE A 58 -24.52 -17.79 -39.50
C PHE A 58 -23.25 -17.28 -38.81
N ILE A 59 -22.18 -17.03 -39.56
CA ILE A 59 -20.90 -16.54 -39.02
C ILE A 59 -21.10 -15.18 -38.37
N LYS A 60 -21.85 -14.28 -39.01
CA LYS A 60 -22.15 -12.94 -38.49
C LYS A 60 -22.91 -13.00 -37.17
N TYR A 61 -23.98 -13.78 -37.09
CA TYR A 61 -24.78 -13.91 -35.86
C TYR A 61 -24.01 -14.64 -34.76
N PHE A 62 -23.23 -15.67 -35.09
CA PHE A 62 -22.36 -16.36 -34.15
C PHE A 62 -21.28 -15.44 -33.58
N PHE A 63 -20.70 -14.58 -34.42
CA PHE A 63 -19.69 -13.60 -33.97
C PHE A 63 -20.30 -12.53 -33.06
N MET A 64 -21.49 -12.02 -33.39
CA MET A 64 -22.21 -11.09 -32.52
C MET A 64 -22.60 -11.73 -31.19
N ALA A 65 -23.11 -12.96 -31.21
CA ALA A 65 -23.50 -13.68 -29.99
C ALA A 65 -22.29 -13.96 -29.09
N SER A 66 -21.18 -14.46 -29.65
CA SER A 66 -19.95 -14.72 -28.89
C SER A 66 -19.35 -13.44 -28.31
N THR A 67 -19.39 -12.33 -29.05
CA THR A 67 -18.97 -11.01 -28.56
C THR A 67 -19.82 -10.54 -27.39
N ALA A 68 -21.15 -10.70 -27.46
CA ALA A 68 -22.05 -10.34 -26.37
C ALA A 68 -21.80 -11.19 -25.11
N VAL A 69 -21.57 -12.50 -25.27
CA VAL A 69 -21.22 -13.41 -24.16
C VAL A 69 -19.89 -13.01 -23.52
N LEU A 70 -18.88 -12.67 -24.33
CA LEU A 70 -17.59 -12.19 -23.84
C LEU A 70 -17.73 -10.90 -23.03
N TRP A 71 -18.53 -9.94 -23.49
CA TRP A 71 -18.84 -8.73 -22.72
C TRP A 71 -19.55 -9.03 -21.39
N LEU A 72 -20.48 -9.98 -21.36
CA LEU A 72 -21.11 -10.42 -20.10
C LEU A 72 -20.10 -11.01 -19.13
N VAL A 73 -19.13 -11.80 -19.61
CA VAL A 73 -18.04 -12.34 -18.79
C VAL A 73 -17.17 -11.22 -18.23
N VAL A 74 -16.81 -10.23 -19.06
CA VAL A 74 -16.04 -9.06 -18.62
C VAL A 74 -16.76 -8.30 -17.51
N VAL A 75 -18.06 -8.01 -17.68
CA VAL A 75 -18.87 -7.34 -16.66
C VAL A 75 -18.96 -8.16 -15.37
N ARG A 76 -19.14 -9.48 -15.47
CA ARG A 76 -19.15 -10.38 -14.30
C ARG A 76 -17.82 -10.37 -13.55
N LEU A 77 -16.69 -10.36 -14.26
CA LEU A 77 -15.36 -10.25 -13.65
C LEU A 77 -15.17 -8.90 -12.96
N GLU A 78 -15.63 -7.80 -13.56
CA GLU A 78 -15.59 -6.47 -12.91
C GLU A 78 -16.40 -6.42 -11.61
N LEU A 79 -17.63 -6.96 -11.63
CA LEU A 79 -18.47 -7.02 -10.43
C LEU A 79 -17.85 -7.89 -9.34
N THR A 80 -17.21 -8.99 -9.73
CA THR A 80 -16.51 -9.89 -8.80
C THR A 80 -15.28 -9.20 -8.18
N ALA A 81 -14.52 -8.44 -8.97
CA ALA A 81 -13.39 -7.68 -8.48
C ALA A 81 -13.81 -6.59 -7.48
N LYS A 82 -14.94 -5.90 -7.72
CA LYS A 82 -15.52 -4.94 -6.76
C LYS A 82 -15.87 -5.61 -5.44
N LYS A 83 -16.59 -6.74 -5.48
CA LYS A 83 -16.97 -7.50 -4.28
C LYS A 83 -15.74 -7.97 -3.49
N LYS A 84 -14.68 -8.43 -4.17
CA LYS A 84 -13.43 -8.81 -3.51
C LYS A 84 -12.71 -7.63 -2.86
N ALA A 85 -12.78 -6.44 -3.48
CA ALA A 85 -12.20 -5.22 -2.92
C ALA A 85 -12.89 -4.80 -1.62
N GLU A 86 -14.22 -4.85 -1.60
CA GLU A 86 -15.02 -4.60 -0.40
C GLU A 86 -14.71 -5.61 0.71
N GLN A 87 -14.67 -6.90 0.39
CA GLN A 87 -14.33 -7.95 1.36
C GLN A 87 -12.94 -7.77 1.96
N LEU A 88 -11.93 -7.42 1.15
CA LEU A 88 -10.59 -7.17 1.66
C LEU A 88 -10.56 -5.96 2.59
N TYR A 89 -11.26 -4.89 2.22
CA TYR A 89 -11.35 -3.71 3.08
C TYR A 89 -11.99 -4.04 4.43
N ASP A 90 -13.09 -4.80 4.44
CA ASP A 90 -13.73 -5.27 5.67
C ASP A 90 -12.79 -6.11 6.53
N THR A 91 -11.99 -7.00 5.92
CA THR A 91 -10.99 -7.78 6.67
C THR A 91 -9.89 -6.90 7.25
N GLN A 92 -9.36 -5.95 6.48
CA GLN A 92 -8.35 -5.00 6.95
C GLN A 92 -8.88 -4.10 8.07
N MET A 93 -10.16 -3.69 8.00
CA MET A 93 -10.80 -2.92 9.07
C MET A 93 -10.95 -3.73 10.35
N LYS A 94 -11.37 -5.00 10.27
CA LYS A 94 -11.42 -5.88 11.44
C LYS A 94 -10.05 -6.10 12.07
N GLU A 95 -9.01 -6.30 11.25
CA GLU A 95 -7.63 -6.41 11.73
C GLU A 95 -7.15 -5.11 12.38
N TYR A 96 -7.48 -3.96 11.79
CA TYR A 96 -7.19 -2.65 12.35
C TYR A 96 -7.86 -2.45 13.72
N GLU A 97 -9.14 -2.82 13.85
CA GLU A 97 -9.87 -2.73 15.13
C GLU A 97 -9.20 -3.59 16.21
N ILE A 98 -8.81 -4.82 15.87
CA ILE A 98 -8.08 -5.71 16.80
C ILE A 98 -6.72 -5.11 17.18
N LEU A 99 -5.98 -4.54 16.23
CA LEU A 99 -4.69 -3.92 16.51
C LEU A 99 -4.86 -2.66 17.37
N ARG A 100 -5.90 -1.87 17.13
CA ARG A 100 -6.23 -0.67 17.88
C ARG A 100 -6.61 -1.01 19.33
N THR A 101 -7.45 -2.01 19.55
CA THR A 101 -7.82 -2.43 20.91
C THR A 101 -6.63 -2.97 21.68
N LYS A 102 -5.80 -3.82 21.06
CA LYS A 102 -4.54 -4.31 21.65
C LYS A 102 -3.57 -3.17 21.95
N TRP A 103 -3.47 -2.18 21.07
CA TRP A 103 -2.62 -1.01 21.30
C TRP A 103 -3.11 -0.19 22.50
N LEU A 104 -4.42 0.05 22.60
CA LEU A 104 -5.03 0.74 23.75
C LEU A 104 -4.79 -0.04 25.05
N GLU A 105 -4.94 -1.37 25.04
CA GLU A 105 -4.69 -2.22 26.20
C GLU A 105 -3.23 -2.14 26.66
N ILE A 106 -2.27 -2.22 25.75
CA ILE A 106 -0.84 -2.08 26.05
C ILE A 106 -0.53 -0.68 26.58
N ALA A 107 -1.13 0.37 26.00
CA ALA A 107 -0.96 1.74 26.47
C ALA A 107 -1.50 1.93 27.89
N THR A 108 -2.67 1.35 28.20
CA THR A 108 -3.24 1.38 29.55
C THR A 108 -2.40 0.61 30.55
N MET A 109 -1.90 -0.59 30.21
CA MET A 109 -1.02 -1.36 31.08
C MET A 109 0.33 -0.66 31.32
N LYS A 110 0.89 0.01 30.31
CA LYS A 110 2.09 0.86 30.48
C LYS A 110 1.81 2.00 31.46
N LEU A 111 0.69 2.71 31.30
CA LEU A 111 0.29 3.79 32.19
C LEU A 111 0.05 3.30 33.62
N GLU A 112 -0.59 2.15 33.79
CA GLU A 112 -0.82 1.54 35.11
C GLU A 112 0.50 1.10 35.77
N ARG A 113 1.43 0.54 35.00
CA ARG A 113 2.78 0.21 35.47
C ARG A 113 3.57 1.46 35.87
N ASP A 114 3.49 2.54 35.11
CA ASP A 114 4.14 3.80 35.43
C ASP A 114 3.51 4.46 36.67
N ALA A 115 2.18 4.37 36.82
CA ALA A 115 1.47 4.77 38.03
C ALA A 115 1.88 3.95 39.27
N GLN A 116 2.01 2.62 39.13
CA GLN A 116 2.49 1.75 40.22
C GLN A 116 3.96 2.02 40.58
N ASN A 117 4.82 2.24 39.58
CA ASN A 117 6.23 2.58 39.79
C ASN A 117 6.40 3.97 40.44
N SER A 118 5.53 4.93 40.12
CA SER A 118 5.53 6.25 40.76
C SER A 118 4.93 6.25 42.17
N MET A 119 4.01 5.32 42.47
CA MET A 119 3.48 5.11 43.82
C MET A 119 4.40 4.28 44.73
N SER A 120 5.36 3.53 44.18
CA SER A 120 6.37 2.82 44.98
C SER A 120 7.45 3.80 45.46
N PRO A 121 7.57 4.09 46.77
CA PRO A 121 8.48 5.11 47.29
C PRO A 121 9.96 4.65 47.31
N ASN A 122 10.31 3.55 46.64
CA ASN A 122 11.57 2.86 46.83
C ASN A 122 12.34 2.56 45.53
N VAL A 123 12.34 3.50 44.59
CA VAL A 123 13.32 3.49 43.50
C VAL A 123 14.48 4.40 43.91
N MET A 124 15.47 3.82 44.60
CA MET A 124 16.79 4.44 44.72
C MET A 124 17.33 4.63 43.30
N VAL A 125 17.37 5.89 42.86
CA VAL A 125 18.03 6.29 41.63
C VAL A 125 19.51 5.91 41.77
N THR A 126 19.97 4.91 41.04
CA THR A 126 21.40 4.63 40.92
C THR A 126 22.07 5.86 40.31
N PRO A 127 23.08 6.45 40.96
CA PRO A 127 23.71 7.65 40.45
C PRO A 127 24.34 7.35 39.09
N LYS A 128 24.03 8.20 38.12
CA LYS A 128 24.63 8.20 36.79
C LYS A 128 26.14 8.30 36.97
N ALA A 129 26.90 7.28 36.55
CA ALA A 129 28.35 7.36 36.52
C ALA A 129 28.72 8.53 35.60
N VAL A 130 29.29 9.58 36.19
CA VAL A 130 29.83 10.72 35.45
C VAL A 130 31.11 10.22 34.79
N ASP A 131 31.10 10.15 33.46
CA ASP A 131 32.26 9.82 32.66
C ASP A 131 33.25 10.98 32.75
N ASN A 132 34.30 10.82 33.55
CA ASN A 132 35.38 11.80 33.68
C ASN A 132 36.19 11.84 32.38
N ARG A 133 35.70 12.57 31.37
CA ARG A 133 36.56 13.01 30.27
C ARG A 133 37.46 14.13 30.78
N MET A 134 38.73 13.80 30.95
CA MET A 134 39.80 14.78 31.13
C MET A 134 39.77 15.71 29.91
N VAL A 135 39.47 16.99 30.14
CA VAL A 135 39.60 18.03 29.12
C VAL A 135 41.08 18.38 29.05
N GLU A 136 41.72 18.00 27.96
CA GLU A 136 43.09 18.39 27.63
C GLU A 136 43.11 19.90 27.39
N ILE A 137 43.77 20.63 28.29
CA ILE A 137 43.93 22.09 28.21
C ILE A 137 44.91 22.37 27.06
N GLN A 138 44.41 22.84 25.92
CA GLN A 138 45.26 23.44 24.90
C GLN A 138 45.77 24.78 25.42
N THR A 139 47.05 24.83 25.74
CA THR A 139 47.79 26.07 25.96
C THR A 139 48.11 26.68 24.60
N GLU A 140 47.42 27.75 24.21
CA GLU A 140 47.90 28.64 23.15
C GLU A 140 48.84 29.71 23.74
N PRO A 141 49.95 30.04 23.05
CA PRO A 141 50.95 30.97 23.55
C PRO A 141 50.48 32.42 23.49
N VAL A 142 50.91 33.15 24.51
CA VAL A 142 50.75 34.60 24.73
C VAL A 142 51.37 35.39 23.58
N ASP A 143 50.56 36.18 22.87
CA ASP A 143 51.03 37.30 22.04
C ASP A 143 50.84 38.61 22.81
N GLU A 144 51.95 39.17 23.29
CA GLU A 144 52.05 40.51 23.86
C GLU A 144 51.80 41.56 22.78
N LYS A 145 50.87 42.50 23.03
CA LYS A 145 50.93 43.87 22.47
C LYS A 145 49.94 44.82 23.14
N GLY A 146 50.49 45.94 23.65
CA GLY A 146 49.78 47.11 24.15
C GLY A 146 50.20 47.44 25.59
N SER A 147 51.37 48.04 25.81
CA SER A 147 51.60 49.50 25.82
C SER A 147 50.83 50.21 26.94
N ASP A 148 51.53 50.48 28.04
CA ASP A 148 51.25 51.63 28.90
C ASP A 148 52.57 52.40 29.09
N GLU A 149 52.43 53.71 28.99
CA GLU A 149 53.44 54.77 29.07
C GLU A 149 54.10 54.83 30.45
N GLU A 150 55.39 55.18 30.53
CA GLU A 150 55.91 56.14 31.54
C GLU A 150 57.41 56.49 31.30
N ASN A 151 57.65 57.81 31.22
CA ASN A 151 58.91 58.60 31.22
C ASN A 151 59.82 58.62 29.97
#